data_AF-A0A0M0JGB5-F1
#
_entry.id   AF-A0A0M0JGB5-F1
#
_cell.length_a   1.000
_cell.length_b   1.000
_cell.length_c   1.000
_cell.angle_alpha   90.00
_cell.angle_beta   90.00
_cell.angle_gamma   90.00
#
_symmetry.space_group_name_H-M   'P 1'
#
loop_
_entity.id
_entity.type
_entity.pdbx_description
1 polymer ?
#
loop_
_entity_poly.entity_id
_entity_poly.type
_entity_poly.pdbx_seq_one_letter_code
_entity_poly.pdbx_strand_id
1 'polypeptide(L)'
;MQSESEAQVAHGSALPAELISRVPPSEKLILNFVLSYIEAERLPAQLLVNGGYVRDLLLGKKPDDLDLSLCLRACAAEVTFDSVMKGIEAFVNRRPDLNVSSVNVTTILSDTSKDKNVDTAKAHLLVGSPPERIEVDFMPTIGEEQYDEFDRVPLRDVRGTAEQDALRRELSDIRTR
;
A
#
# COMPACT_ATOMS: atom_id res chain seq x y z
N MET A 1 -2.65 7.84 -39.00
CA MET A 1 -1.67 7.13 -38.14
C MET A 1 -1.25 8.09 -37.05
N GLN A 2 -1.93 8.07 -35.90
CA GLN A 2 -1.47 8.80 -34.72
C GLN A 2 -0.48 7.88 -34.01
N SER A 3 0.75 8.36 -33.84
CA SER A 3 1.75 7.70 -33.01
C SER A 3 1.29 7.81 -31.56
N GLU A 4 0.89 6.71 -30.95
CA GLU A 4 0.75 6.62 -29.50
C GLU A 4 2.14 6.85 -28.90
N SER A 5 2.30 8.01 -28.26
CA SER A 5 3.47 8.32 -27.44
C SER A 5 3.39 7.41 -26.21
N GLU A 6 4.07 6.27 -26.24
CA GLU A 6 4.26 5.45 -25.03
C GLU A 6 4.91 6.34 -23.97
N ALA A 7 4.16 6.67 -22.92
CA ALA A 7 4.68 7.46 -21.82
C ALA A 7 5.82 6.66 -21.15
N GLN A 8 7.06 7.12 -21.33
CA GLN A 8 8.23 6.48 -20.71
C GLN A 8 8.16 6.63 -19.19
N VAL A 9 7.98 5.50 -18.49
CA VAL A 9 8.06 5.41 -17.04
C VAL A 9 9.49 5.03 -16.66
N ALA A 10 10.13 5.83 -15.82
CA ALA A 10 11.48 5.57 -15.31
C ALA A 10 11.46 5.40 -13.79
N HIS A 11 12.35 4.54 -13.28
CA HIS A 11 12.52 4.34 -11.85
C HIS A 11 12.88 5.67 -11.15
N GLY A 12 12.28 5.91 -9.99
CA GLY A 12 12.50 7.13 -9.19
C GLY A 12 11.93 8.42 -9.79
N SER A 13 11.18 8.32 -10.89
CA SER A 13 10.54 9.48 -11.53
C SER A 13 9.06 9.58 -11.18
N ALA A 14 8.52 10.79 -11.24
CA ALA A 14 7.08 11.00 -11.11
C ALA A 14 6.31 10.26 -12.21
N LEU A 15 5.15 9.70 -11.87
CA LEU A 15 4.29 9.09 -12.86
C LEU A 15 3.80 10.16 -13.87
N PRO A 16 3.84 9.86 -15.18
CA PRO A 16 3.22 10.70 -16.19
C PRO A 16 1.77 11.07 -15.85
N ALA A 17 1.37 12.31 -16.13
CA ALA A 17 0.02 12.82 -15.83
C ALA A 17 -1.09 11.95 -16.46
N GLU A 18 -0.82 11.35 -17.61
CA GLU A 18 -1.74 10.42 -18.26
C GLU A 18 -2.03 9.19 -17.40
N LEU A 19 -1.01 8.58 -16.78
CA LEU A 19 -1.20 7.44 -15.88
C LEU A 19 -1.93 7.86 -14.58
N ILE A 20 -1.62 9.05 -14.06
CA ILE A 20 -2.34 9.62 -12.90
C ILE A 20 -3.83 9.85 -13.24
N SER A 21 -4.15 10.23 -14.48
CA SER A 21 -5.53 10.42 -14.91
C SER A 21 -6.34 9.12 -14.91
N ARG A 22 -5.67 7.97 -15.07
CA ARG A 22 -6.30 6.64 -15.07
C ARG A 22 -6.64 6.12 -13.67
N VAL A 23 -6.04 6.68 -12.62
CA VAL A 23 -6.36 6.30 -11.23
C VAL A 23 -7.81 6.72 -10.91
N PRO A 24 -8.68 5.77 -10.52
CA PRO A 24 -10.06 6.03 -10.11
C PRO A 24 -10.20 7.16 -9.08
N PRO A 25 -11.24 8.02 -9.18
CA PRO A 25 -11.44 9.12 -8.25
C PRO A 25 -11.59 8.69 -6.78
N SER A 26 -12.28 7.59 -6.50
CA SER A 26 -12.45 7.05 -5.14
C SER A 26 -11.11 6.63 -4.52
N GLU A 27 -10.23 6.02 -5.31
CA GLU A 27 -8.89 5.64 -4.85
C GLU A 27 -7.99 6.87 -4.64
N LYS A 28 -8.12 7.93 -5.44
CA LYS A 28 -7.45 9.21 -5.17
C LYS A 28 -7.85 9.80 -3.81
N LEU A 29 -9.12 9.70 -3.43
CA LEU A 29 -9.59 10.13 -2.11
C LEU A 29 -8.93 9.31 -0.99
N ILE A 30 -8.83 7.98 -1.17
CA ILE A 30 -8.18 7.08 -0.21
C ILE A 30 -6.69 7.41 -0.06
N LEU A 31 -5.97 7.54 -1.17
CA LEU A 31 -4.55 7.90 -1.16
C LEU A 31 -4.32 9.24 -0.47
N ASN A 32 -5.13 10.25 -0.81
CA ASN A 32 -5.05 11.57 -0.20
C ASN A 32 -5.38 11.54 1.29
N PHE A 33 -6.35 10.72 1.70
CA PHE A 33 -6.72 10.55 3.10
C PHE A 33 -5.58 9.95 3.93
N VAL A 34 -4.96 8.86 3.45
CA VAL A 34 -3.85 8.20 4.13
C VAL A 34 -2.61 9.11 4.17
N LEU A 35 -2.30 9.80 3.08
CA LEU A 35 -1.21 10.79 3.05
C LEU A 35 -1.46 11.94 4.04
N SER A 36 -2.70 12.45 4.12
CA SER A 36 -3.08 13.50 5.07
C SER A 36 -2.93 13.03 6.52
N TYR A 37 -3.19 11.76 6.81
CA TYR A 37 -2.93 11.18 8.13
C TYR A 37 -1.43 11.15 8.44
N ILE A 38 -0.61 10.62 7.52
CA ILE A 38 0.86 10.55 7.67
C ILE A 38 1.44 11.94 7.95
N GLU A 39 1.00 12.95 7.20
CA GLU A 39 1.42 14.33 7.37
C GLU A 39 0.95 14.93 8.71
N ALA A 40 -0.32 14.75 9.06
CA ALA A 40 -0.90 15.29 10.31
C ALA A 40 -0.21 14.73 11.55
N GLU A 41 0.13 13.44 11.54
CA GLU A 41 0.84 12.76 12.62
C GLU A 41 2.37 12.91 12.52
N ARG A 42 2.88 13.61 11.49
CA ARG A 42 4.31 13.83 11.22
C ARG A 42 5.11 12.53 11.19
N LEU A 43 4.51 11.48 10.67
CA LEU A 43 5.14 10.18 10.58
C LEU A 43 6.18 10.22 9.45
N PRO A 44 7.46 9.88 9.70
CA PRO A 44 8.44 9.70 8.64
C PRO A 44 8.21 8.36 7.94
N ALA A 45 7.01 8.18 7.40
CA ALA A 45 6.55 6.99 6.71
C ALA A 45 6.32 7.28 5.23
N GLN A 46 6.43 6.23 4.40
CA GLN A 46 6.09 6.33 2.98
C GLN A 46 4.84 5.48 2.70
N LEU A 47 3.91 6.04 1.93
CA LEU A 47 2.80 5.29 1.35
C LEU A 47 3.21 4.82 -0.04
N LEU A 48 3.06 3.52 -0.29
CA LEU A 48 3.43 2.89 -1.55
C LEU A 48 2.21 2.16 -2.10
N VAL A 49 1.90 2.35 -3.36
CA VAL A 49 0.95 1.50 -4.08
C VAL A 49 1.73 0.37 -4.73
N ASN A 50 1.30 -0.87 -4.53
CA ASN A 50 2.06 -2.05 -4.96
C ASN A 50 1.17 -3.09 -5.67
N GLY A 51 1.76 -4.23 -6.04
CA GLY A 51 1.01 -5.39 -6.52
C GLY A 51 0.48 -5.27 -7.95
N GLY A 52 -0.57 -6.05 -8.23
CA GLY A 52 -1.23 -6.10 -9.54
C GLY A 52 -1.80 -4.76 -9.97
N TYR A 53 -2.18 -3.93 -8.99
CA TYR A 53 -2.71 -2.59 -9.22
C TYR A 53 -1.80 -1.73 -10.11
N VAL A 54 -0.50 -1.65 -9.78
CA VAL A 54 0.47 -0.85 -10.54
C VAL A 54 0.65 -1.40 -11.96
N ARG A 55 0.74 -2.73 -12.11
CA ARG A 55 0.81 -3.40 -13.41
C ARG A 55 -0.39 -3.05 -14.27
N ASP A 56 -1.59 -3.13 -13.71
CA ASP A 56 -2.83 -2.97 -14.48
C ASP A 56 -3.01 -1.50 -14.91
N LEU A 57 -2.66 -0.53 -14.06
CA LEU A 57 -2.58 0.89 -14.46
C LEU A 57 -1.61 1.14 -15.63
N LEU A 58 -0.41 0.55 -15.55
CA LEU A 58 0.61 0.69 -16.60
C LEU A 58 0.14 0.08 -17.92
N LEU A 59 -0.61 -1.03 -17.87
CA LEU A 59 -1.22 -1.67 -19.03
C LEU A 59 -2.50 -0.98 -19.52
N GLY A 60 -2.92 0.13 -18.87
CA GLY A 60 -4.17 0.83 -19.21
C GLY A 60 -5.44 0.04 -18.89
N LYS A 61 -5.33 -0.97 -18.02
CA LYS A 61 -6.46 -1.74 -17.51
C LYS A 61 -7.01 -1.08 -16.25
N LYS A 62 -8.28 -1.34 -15.96
CA LYS A 62 -8.87 -0.98 -14.68
C LYS A 62 -8.30 -1.94 -13.62
N PRO A 63 -7.67 -1.45 -12.54
CA PRO A 63 -7.26 -2.30 -11.42
C PRO A 63 -8.47 -2.91 -10.70
N ASP A 64 -8.29 -4.11 -10.16
CA ASP A 64 -9.34 -4.83 -9.43
C ASP A 64 -9.29 -4.54 -7.91
N ASP A 65 -8.09 -4.54 -7.32
CA ASP A 65 -7.87 -4.39 -5.87
C ASP A 65 -6.80 -3.32 -5.57
N LEU A 66 -6.98 -2.53 -4.49
CA LEU A 66 -6.01 -1.51 -4.05
C LEU A 66 -5.13 -2.04 -2.90
N ASP A 67 -3.88 -2.37 -3.23
CA ASP A 67 -2.86 -2.77 -2.26
C ASP A 67 -1.94 -1.60 -1.86
N LEU A 68 -1.87 -1.31 -0.55
CA LEU A 68 -1.06 -0.24 0.01
C LEU A 68 0.01 -0.78 0.96
N SER A 69 1.25 -0.40 0.74
CA SER A 69 2.35 -0.63 1.68
C SER A 69 2.66 0.64 2.48
N LEU A 70 2.85 0.48 3.79
CA LEU A 70 3.35 1.52 4.69
C LEU A 70 4.80 1.23 5.08
N CYS A 71 5.71 2.06 4.60
CA CYS A 71 7.12 1.98 4.97
C CYS A 71 7.36 2.71 6.29
N LEU A 72 7.46 1.95 7.38
CA LEU A 72 7.69 2.49 8.73
C LEU A 72 9.18 2.47 9.14
N ARG A 73 10.09 2.22 8.19
CA ARG A 73 11.53 2.03 8.44
C ARG A 73 12.16 3.18 9.23
N ALA A 74 11.78 4.42 8.92
CA ALA A 74 12.32 5.61 9.56
C ALA A 74 11.49 6.08 10.78
N CYS A 75 10.37 5.42 11.08
CA CYS A 75 9.57 5.71 12.27
C CYS A 75 10.25 5.16 13.53
N ALA A 76 9.93 5.76 14.68
CA ALA A 76 10.38 5.26 15.97
C ALA A 76 9.84 3.83 16.24
N ALA A 77 10.50 3.10 17.14
CA ALA A 77 10.20 1.68 17.37
C ALA A 77 8.78 1.46 17.92
N GLU A 78 8.28 2.41 18.70
CA GLU A 78 6.93 2.44 19.26
C GLU A 78 5.82 2.63 18.22
N VAL A 79 6.15 3.14 17.03
CA VAL A 79 5.18 3.29 15.92
C VAL A 79 5.02 1.94 15.24
N THR A 80 4.08 1.13 15.72
CA THR A 80 3.75 -0.17 15.14
C THR A 80 2.76 -0.04 13.99
N PHE A 81 2.72 -1.04 13.10
CA PHE A 81 1.72 -1.09 12.04
C PHE A 81 0.29 -1.06 12.60
N ASP A 82 0.02 -1.83 13.66
CA ASP A 82 -1.25 -1.78 14.40
C ASP A 82 -1.60 -0.37 14.91
N SER A 83 -0.65 0.33 15.54
CA SER A 83 -0.89 1.69 16.04
C SER A 83 -1.23 2.67 14.92
N VAL A 84 -0.59 2.51 13.74
CA VAL A 84 -0.85 3.32 12.55
C VAL A 84 -2.23 3.03 11.98
N MET A 85 -2.62 1.76 11.87
CA MET A 85 -3.94 1.38 11.36
C MET A 85 -5.08 1.87 12.25
N LYS A 86 -4.93 1.77 13.58
CA LYS A 86 -5.86 2.36 14.55
C LYS A 86 -5.93 3.88 14.42
N GLY A 87 -4.79 4.53 14.19
CA GLY A 87 -4.73 5.97 13.95
C GLY A 87 -5.46 6.39 12.68
N ILE A 88 -5.27 5.67 11.58
CA ILE A 88 -5.98 5.90 10.30
C ILE A 88 -7.49 5.77 10.49
N GLU A 89 -7.94 4.73 11.21
CA GLU A 89 -9.36 4.54 11.50
C GLU A 89 -9.94 5.71 12.30
N ALA A 90 -9.25 6.15 13.36
CA ALA A 90 -9.69 7.28 14.19
C ALA A 90 -9.64 8.62 13.45
N PHE A 91 -8.74 8.78 12.48
CA PHE A 91 -8.50 10.04 11.75
C PHE A 91 -9.69 10.49 10.91
N VAL A 92 -10.58 9.57 10.52
CA VAL A 92 -11.79 9.90 9.75
C VAL A 92 -12.64 10.98 10.42
N ASN A 93 -12.71 10.95 11.76
CA ASN A 93 -13.49 11.91 12.54
C ASN A 93 -12.85 13.30 12.62
N ARG A 94 -11.55 13.42 12.31
CA ARG A 94 -10.79 14.67 12.39
C ARG A 94 -10.81 15.46 11.07
N ARG A 95 -11.04 14.79 9.95
CA ARG A 95 -10.92 15.36 8.59
C ARG A 95 -12.10 15.00 7.69
N PRO A 96 -13.33 15.40 8.05
CA PRO A 96 -14.52 15.16 7.22
C PRO A 96 -14.42 15.83 5.83
N ASP A 97 -13.57 16.84 5.69
CA ASP A 97 -13.27 17.53 4.42
C ASP A 97 -12.61 16.65 3.36
N LEU A 98 -12.05 15.50 3.75
CA LEU A 98 -11.37 14.58 2.83
C LEU A 98 -12.32 13.61 2.11
N ASN A 99 -13.64 13.76 2.28
CA ASN A 99 -14.67 12.90 1.67
C ASN A 99 -14.48 11.41 1.94
N VAL A 100 -13.92 11.06 3.11
CA VAL A 100 -13.94 9.71 3.66
C VAL A 100 -14.89 9.74 4.85
N SER A 101 -16.00 9.04 4.72
CA SER A 101 -17.10 9.06 5.70
C SER A 101 -16.98 7.98 6.77
N SER A 102 -16.29 6.88 6.47
CA SER A 102 -15.92 5.88 7.45
C SER A 102 -14.67 5.12 7.00
N VAL A 103 -13.90 4.67 7.98
CA VAL A 103 -12.87 3.65 7.82
C VAL A 103 -13.19 2.56 8.83
N ASN A 104 -13.16 1.30 8.42
CA ASN A 104 -13.33 0.17 9.31
C ASN A 104 -12.24 -0.85 9.05
N VAL A 105 -11.35 -1.05 10.02
CA VAL A 105 -10.28 -2.05 9.93
C VAL A 105 -10.84 -3.39 10.40
N THR A 106 -11.05 -4.32 9.47
CA THR A 106 -11.80 -5.56 9.73
C THR A 106 -10.94 -6.71 10.22
N THR A 107 -9.71 -6.82 9.70
CA THR A 107 -8.81 -7.89 10.05
C THR A 107 -7.40 -7.34 10.12
N ILE A 108 -6.75 -7.44 11.28
CA ILE A 108 -5.30 -7.45 11.36
C ILE A 108 -4.92 -8.93 11.43
N LEU A 109 -4.47 -9.49 10.31
CA LEU A 109 -3.96 -10.86 10.29
C LEU A 109 -2.56 -10.84 10.91
N SER A 110 -2.48 -10.70 12.23
CA SER A 110 -1.34 -11.27 12.95
C SER A 110 -1.52 -12.77 12.86
N ASP A 111 -0.59 -13.52 12.26
CA ASP A 111 -0.61 -14.98 12.31
C ASP A 111 -0.26 -15.43 13.75
N THR A 112 -1.18 -15.16 14.69
CA THR A 112 -1.09 -15.52 16.12
C THR A 112 -1.05 -17.03 16.31
N SER A 113 -1.29 -17.82 15.26
CA SER A 113 -1.10 -19.26 15.30
C SER A 113 0.37 -19.68 15.20
N LYS A 114 1.32 -18.77 14.89
CA LYS A 114 2.71 -19.14 14.54
C LYS A 114 3.84 -18.21 15.02
N ASP A 115 3.60 -17.19 15.85
CA ASP A 115 4.64 -16.18 16.20
C ASP A 115 5.28 -15.51 14.96
N LYS A 116 4.50 -15.30 13.88
CA LYS A 116 5.00 -14.77 12.59
C LYS A 116 4.54 -13.32 12.37
N ASN A 117 5.48 -12.39 12.45
CA ASN A 117 5.32 -10.94 12.27
C ASN A 117 5.03 -10.54 10.81
N VAL A 118 3.81 -10.69 10.33
CA VAL A 118 3.32 -9.90 9.18
C VAL A 118 1.90 -9.45 9.45
N ASP A 119 1.75 -8.32 10.13
CA ASP A 119 0.45 -7.69 10.33
C ASP A 119 -0.02 -7.13 8.98
N THR A 120 -0.88 -7.84 8.25
CA THR A 120 -1.65 -7.21 7.16
C THR A 120 -2.98 -6.73 7.72
N ALA A 121 -3.44 -5.57 7.26
CA ALA A 121 -4.72 -5.00 7.67
C ALA A 121 -5.65 -4.83 6.48
N LYS A 122 -6.81 -5.50 6.51
CA LYS A 122 -7.88 -5.26 5.55
C LYS A 122 -8.81 -4.19 6.09
N ALA A 123 -9.06 -3.15 5.29
CA ALA A 123 -9.95 -2.06 5.66
C ALA A 123 -11.03 -1.81 4.62
N HIS A 124 -12.22 -1.44 5.09
CA HIS A 124 -13.31 -0.95 4.26
C HIS A 124 -13.48 0.55 4.46
N LEU A 125 -13.38 1.31 3.38
CA LEU A 125 -13.52 2.75 3.38
C LEU A 125 -14.78 3.14 2.62
N LEU A 126 -15.58 4.06 3.17
CA LEU A 126 -16.70 4.69 2.47
C LEU A 126 -16.27 6.08 2.00
N VAL A 127 -16.09 6.26 0.69
CA VAL A 127 -15.50 7.46 0.11
C VAL A 127 -16.40 8.13 -0.93
N GLY A 128 -16.28 9.45 -1.07
CA GLY A 128 -17.02 10.23 -2.05
C GLY A 128 -18.44 10.60 -1.64
N SER A 129 -19.18 11.18 -2.59
CA SER A 129 -20.58 11.59 -2.43
C SER A 129 -21.33 11.39 -3.76
N PRO A 130 -22.18 10.36 -3.89
CA PRO A 130 -22.59 9.42 -2.84
C PRO A 130 -21.44 8.50 -2.36
N PRO A 131 -21.48 7.99 -1.11
CA PRO A 131 -20.43 7.12 -0.60
C PRO A 131 -20.34 5.79 -1.36
N GLU A 132 -19.12 5.45 -1.80
CA GLU A 132 -18.75 4.18 -2.40
C GLU A 132 -17.91 3.38 -1.40
N ARG A 133 -18.20 2.07 -1.26
CA ARG A 133 -17.40 1.17 -0.42
C ARG A 133 -16.23 0.62 -1.23
N ILE A 134 -15.01 0.90 -0.77
CA ILE A 134 -13.77 0.36 -1.33
C ILE A 134 -13.08 -0.50 -0.29
N GLU A 135 -12.57 -1.66 -0.71
CA GLU A 135 -11.71 -2.52 0.08
C GLU A 135 -10.25 -2.16 -0.21
N VAL A 136 -9.44 -2.09 0.86
CA VAL A 136 -8.03 -1.73 0.76
C VAL A 136 -7.23 -2.66 1.66
N ASP A 137 -6.20 -3.27 1.08
CA ASP A 137 -5.26 -4.12 1.80
C ASP A 137 -4.00 -3.33 2.15
N PHE A 138 -3.82 -3.12 3.45
CA PHE A 138 -2.63 -2.47 4.00
C PHE A 138 -1.62 -3.52 4.45
N MET A 139 -0.35 -3.26 4.19
CA MET A 139 0.75 -4.09 4.65
C MET A 139 1.97 -3.24 5.02
N PRO A 140 2.79 -3.64 6.01
CA PRO A 140 4.08 -3.01 6.23
C PRO A 140 5.06 -3.40 5.12
N THR A 141 6.06 -2.55 4.86
CA THR A 141 7.23 -2.99 4.09
C THR A 141 8.03 -4.02 4.88
N ILE A 142 8.35 -5.14 4.23
CA ILE A 142 9.12 -6.24 4.82
C ILE A 142 10.58 -6.11 4.38
N GLY A 143 11.49 -6.25 5.35
CA GLY A 143 12.93 -6.18 5.10
C GLY A 143 13.51 -7.49 4.61
N GLU A 144 14.81 -7.69 4.88
CA GLU A 144 15.50 -8.93 4.53
C GLU A 144 14.80 -10.14 5.15
N GLU A 145 14.59 -11.14 4.30
CA GLU A 145 14.02 -12.43 4.66
C GLU A 145 15.16 -13.42 4.88
N GLN A 146 15.18 -14.06 6.05
CA GLN A 146 16.08 -15.18 6.31
C GLN A 146 15.31 -16.47 6.14
N TYR A 147 15.64 -17.23 5.11
CA TYR A 147 15.09 -18.55 4.86
C TYR A 147 15.98 -19.60 5.51
N ASP A 148 15.38 -20.53 6.25
CA ASP A 148 16.07 -21.74 6.68
C ASP A 148 15.91 -22.84 5.61
N GLU A 149 16.78 -23.86 5.64
CA GLU A 149 16.78 -24.93 4.62
C GLU A 149 15.57 -25.89 4.71
N PHE A 150 14.75 -25.78 5.76
CA PHE A 150 13.69 -26.73 6.12
C PHE A 150 12.29 -26.11 6.17
N ASP A 151 12.17 -24.78 6.25
CA ASP A 151 10.94 -23.99 6.26
C ASP A 151 10.92 -23.06 5.04
N ARG A 152 9.82 -23.13 4.30
CA ARG A 152 9.57 -22.24 3.15
C ARG A 152 9.14 -20.85 3.58
N VAL A 153 8.91 -20.63 4.88
CA VAL A 153 8.48 -19.35 5.45
C VAL A 153 9.68 -18.66 6.09
N PRO A 154 10.07 -17.46 5.63
CA PRO A 154 11.24 -16.78 6.16
C PRO A 154 10.97 -16.11 7.51
N LEU A 155 12.04 -15.92 8.28
CA LEU A 155 12.08 -15.05 9.44
C LEU A 155 12.07 -13.58 8.98
N ARG A 156 11.19 -12.78 9.60
CA ARG A 156 10.89 -11.39 9.22
C ARG A 156 10.82 -10.50 10.46
N ASP A 157 11.96 -10.12 11.01
CA ASP A 157 12.01 -9.34 12.28
C ASP A 157 12.53 -7.91 12.11
N VAL A 158 12.57 -7.42 10.86
CA VAL A 158 13.06 -6.07 10.56
C VAL A 158 12.12 -5.32 9.62
N ARG A 159 11.85 -4.06 9.95
CA ARG A 159 11.17 -3.13 9.03
C ARG A 159 12.00 -3.00 7.77
N GLY A 160 11.40 -3.20 6.60
CA GLY A 160 12.09 -3.11 5.32
C GLY A 160 12.07 -1.72 4.69
N THR A 161 12.98 -1.48 3.76
CA THR A 161 12.82 -0.38 2.81
C THR A 161 11.80 -0.74 1.73
N ALA A 162 11.38 0.26 0.93
CA ALA A 162 10.48 0.03 -0.21
C ALA A 162 11.12 -0.92 -1.24
N GLU A 163 12.43 -0.78 -1.46
CA GLU A 163 13.20 -1.58 -2.41
C GLU A 163 13.31 -3.04 -1.95
N GLN A 164 13.60 -3.28 -0.67
CA GLN A 164 13.62 -4.62 -0.09
C GLN A 164 12.25 -5.30 -0.23
N ASP A 165 11.17 -4.57 0.08
CA ASP A 165 9.80 -5.07 -0.06
C ASP A 165 9.38 -5.32 -1.51
N ALA A 166 9.91 -4.55 -2.46
CA ALA A 166 9.66 -4.75 -3.89
C ALA A 166 10.42 -5.97 -4.44
N LEU A 167 11.69 -6.15 -4.05
CA LEU A 167 12.54 -7.23 -4.54
C LEU A 167 12.05 -8.63 -4.12
N ARG A 168 11.36 -8.75 -2.99
CA ARG A 168 10.75 -10.03 -2.54
C ARG A 168 9.47 -10.40 -3.31
N ARG A 169 8.83 -9.44 -3.98
CA ARG A 169 7.56 -9.69 -4.69
C ARG A 169 7.92 -10.29 -6.05
N GLU A 170 7.64 -11.58 -6.22
CA GLU A 170 7.95 -12.28 -7.46
C GLU A 170 7.27 -11.64 -8.68
N LEU A 171 8.08 -11.16 -9.62
CA LEU A 171 8.10 -11.62 -11.02
C LEU A 171 9.26 -10.93 -11.78
N SER A 172 10.44 -11.56 -11.75
CA SER A 172 11.44 -11.46 -12.81
C SER A 172 11.94 -12.85 -13.20
N ASP A 173 11.03 -13.82 -13.27
CA ASP A 173 11.32 -15.15 -13.82
C ASP A 173 11.22 -15.07 -15.36
N ILE A 174 12.12 -14.28 -15.96
CA ILE A 174 12.49 -14.45 -17.37
C ILE A 174 13.35 -15.71 -17.41
N ARG A 175 12.68 -16.87 -17.37
CA ARG A 175 13.26 -18.06 -17.99
C ARG A 175 13.12 -17.88 -19.49
N THR A 176 14.14 -17.30 -20.11
CA THR A 176 14.42 -17.53 -21.53
C THR A 176 14.46 -19.04 -21.74
N ARG A 177 13.49 -19.55 -22.50
CA ARG A 177 13.67 -20.77 -23.29
C ARG A 177 13.90 -20.35 -24.73
#